data_AF-A0A1V1NZK7-F1
#
_entry.id   AF-A0A1V1NZK7-F1
#
_cell.length_a   1.000
_cell.length_b   1.000
_cell.length_c   1.000
_cell.angle_alpha   90.00
_cell.angle_beta   90.00
_cell.angle_gamma   90.00
#
_symmetry.space_group_name_H-M   'P 1'
#
loop_
_entity.id
_entity.type
_entity.pdbx_description
1 polymer ?
#
loop_
_entity_poly.entity_id
_entity_poly.type
_entity_poly.pdbx_seq_one_letter_code
_entity_poly.pdbx_strand_id
1 'polypeptide(L)'
;MSSSIINNIKYLNEKAVRQLVTAHQQLTDEPLVLVIRYNFDDPNGNIYLLEVLDKFPGSDNEELLATQFGPSANLRIVGDLHLALGSPAQVQAAAKRRDSVVKAVSIDGEVVFEDGSEQADELKRELGLL
;
A
#
# COMPACT_ATOMS: atom_id res chain seq x y z
N MET A 1 -24.81 -9.78 -4.16
CA MET A 1 -23.89 -10.72 -4.86
C MET A 1 -23.81 -12.00 -4.06
N SER A 2 -23.61 -13.17 -4.69
CA SER A 2 -23.49 -14.43 -3.94
C SER A 2 -22.16 -14.46 -3.16
N SER A 3 -22.16 -15.08 -1.98
CA SER A 3 -20.96 -15.21 -1.12
C SER A 3 -19.77 -15.85 -1.86
N SER A 4 -20.03 -16.76 -2.79
CA SER A 4 -19.00 -17.37 -3.65
C SER A 4 -18.30 -16.38 -4.58
N ILE A 5 -19.02 -15.38 -5.11
CA ILE A 5 -18.42 -14.36 -5.99
C ILE A 5 -17.51 -13.43 -5.19
N ILE A 6 -17.96 -13.00 -4.00
CA ILE A 6 -17.18 -12.12 -3.12
C ILE A 6 -15.87 -12.80 -2.70
N ASN A 7 -15.93 -14.08 -2.31
CA ASN A 7 -14.73 -14.84 -1.93
C ASN A 7 -13.75 -14.99 -3.10
N ASN A 8 -14.25 -15.19 -4.33
CA ASN A 8 -13.40 -15.27 -5.52
C ASN A 8 -12.72 -13.93 -5.85
N ILE A 9 -13.44 -12.81 -5.72
CA ILE A 9 -12.87 -11.47 -5.93
C ILE A 9 -11.76 -11.20 -4.91
N LYS A 10 -12.02 -11.48 -3.63
CA LYS A 10 -11.02 -11.31 -2.57
C LYS A 10 -9.75 -12.12 -2.85
N TYR A 11 -9.91 -13.38 -3.24
CA TYR A 11 -8.80 -14.26 -3.61
C TYR A 11 -7.99 -13.74 -4.81
N LEU A 12 -8.67 -13.26 -5.87
CA LEU A 12 -7.99 -12.70 -7.04
C LEU A 12 -7.21 -11.42 -6.69
N ASN A 13 -7.81 -10.53 -5.89
CA ASN A 13 -7.18 -9.30 -5.46
C ASN A 13 -5.98 -9.58 -4.53
N GLU A 14 -6.07 -10.52 -3.60
CA GLU A 14 -4.93 -10.96 -2.79
C GLU A 14 -3.79 -11.50 -3.65
N LYS A 15 -4.11 -12.28 -4.68
CA LYS A 15 -3.11 -12.80 -5.63
C LYS A 15 -2.46 -11.66 -6.42
N ALA A 16 -3.25 -10.68 -6.87
CA ALA A 16 -2.77 -9.52 -7.60
C ALA A 16 -1.82 -8.67 -6.75
N VAL A 17 -2.18 -8.38 -5.49
CA VAL A 17 -1.32 -7.65 -4.55
C VAL A 17 0.01 -8.37 -4.36
N ARG A 18 0.00 -9.69 -4.13
CA ARG A 18 1.24 -10.47 -3.97
C ARG A 18 2.13 -10.38 -5.22
N GLN A 19 1.54 -10.44 -6.41
CA GLN A 19 2.27 -10.32 -7.67
C GLN A 19 2.88 -8.94 -7.86
N LEU A 20 2.13 -7.88 -7.54
CA LEU A 20 2.60 -6.50 -7.61
C LEU A 20 3.78 -6.28 -6.67
N VAL A 21 3.61 -6.65 -5.38
CA VAL A 21 4.66 -6.53 -4.37
C VAL A 21 5.91 -7.32 -4.77
N THR A 22 5.75 -8.54 -5.29
CA THR A 22 6.88 -9.35 -5.77
C THR A 22 7.61 -8.68 -6.92
N ALA A 23 6.88 -8.03 -7.85
CA ALA A 23 7.48 -7.30 -8.95
C ALA A 23 8.26 -6.07 -8.46
N HIS A 24 7.71 -5.30 -7.52
CA HIS A 24 8.36 -4.11 -6.96
C HIS A 24 9.60 -4.46 -6.12
N GLN A 25 9.61 -5.60 -5.43
CA GLN A 25 10.81 -6.11 -4.75
C GLN A 25 12.01 -6.35 -5.69
N GLN A 26 11.78 -6.54 -6.99
CA GLN A 26 12.87 -6.73 -7.96
C GLN A 26 13.50 -5.42 -8.44
N LEU A 27 12.93 -4.26 -8.07
CA LEU A 27 13.47 -2.95 -8.43
C LEU A 27 14.64 -2.60 -7.51
N THR A 28 15.77 -2.22 -8.09
CA THR A 28 17.01 -1.91 -7.36
C THR A 28 17.22 -0.43 -7.10
N ASP A 29 16.63 0.43 -7.92
CA ASP A 29 16.85 1.87 -7.86
C ASP A 29 16.00 2.54 -6.77
N GLU A 30 14.80 2.01 -6.56
CA GLU A 30 13.85 2.40 -5.51
C GLU A 30 13.42 1.15 -4.72
N PRO A 31 14.27 0.64 -3.81
CA PRO A 31 14.00 -0.59 -3.08
C PRO A 31 12.73 -0.49 -2.22
N LEU A 32 11.91 -1.52 -2.23
CA LEU A 32 10.71 -1.60 -1.40
C LEU A 32 11.07 -1.82 0.07
N VAL A 33 10.61 -0.92 0.95
CA VAL A 33 10.83 -0.99 2.41
C VAL A 33 9.63 -1.61 3.11
N LEU A 34 8.43 -1.12 2.81
CA LEU A 34 7.19 -1.49 3.49
C LEU A 34 6.01 -1.38 2.52
N VAL A 35 5.08 -2.33 2.57
CA VAL A 35 3.78 -2.20 1.89
C VAL A 35 2.67 -2.53 2.86
N ILE A 36 1.68 -1.66 2.89
CA ILE A 36 0.51 -1.78 3.74
C ILE A 36 -0.74 -1.76 2.86
N ARG A 37 -1.60 -2.74 3.03
CA ARG A 37 -2.95 -2.73 2.47
C ARG A 37 -3.92 -2.17 3.49
N TYR A 38 -4.87 -1.37 3.05
CA TYR A 38 -5.89 -0.75 3.91
C TYR A 38 -7.23 -0.66 3.18
N ASN A 39 -8.28 -0.19 3.86
CA ASN A 39 -9.65 -0.10 3.34
C ASN A 39 -10.16 -1.45 2.79
N PHE A 40 -10.06 -2.52 3.57
CA PHE A 40 -10.44 -3.88 3.14
C PHE A 40 -11.94 -4.05 2.87
N ASP A 41 -12.77 -3.25 3.53
CA ASP A 41 -14.23 -3.28 3.44
C ASP A 41 -14.79 -2.41 2.30
N ASP A 42 -13.94 -1.96 1.36
CA ASP A 42 -14.41 -1.19 0.21
C ASP A 42 -15.49 -1.95 -0.58
N PRO A 43 -16.71 -1.39 -0.73
CA PRO A 43 -17.84 -2.11 -1.32
C PRO A 43 -17.69 -2.33 -2.84
N ASN A 44 -16.77 -1.62 -3.50
CA ASN A 44 -16.50 -1.75 -4.92
C ASN A 44 -15.41 -2.79 -5.20
N GLY A 45 -14.81 -3.37 -4.14
CA GLY A 45 -13.71 -4.31 -4.26
C GLY A 45 -12.40 -3.66 -4.69
N ASN A 46 -12.26 -2.34 -4.51
CA ASN A 46 -11.03 -1.64 -4.83
C ASN A 46 -9.88 -2.11 -3.92
N ILE A 47 -8.66 -1.94 -4.40
CA ILE A 47 -7.43 -2.24 -3.67
C ILE A 47 -6.76 -0.92 -3.32
N TYR A 48 -6.44 -0.72 -2.03
CA TYR A 48 -5.69 0.43 -1.56
C TYR A 48 -4.37 -0.05 -0.95
N LEU A 49 -3.25 0.44 -1.47
CA LEU A 49 -1.92 0.15 -0.95
C LEU A 49 -1.18 1.45 -0.65
N LEU A 50 -0.47 1.46 0.47
CA LEU A 50 0.62 2.38 0.74
C LEU A 50 1.92 1.62 0.50
N GLU A 51 2.72 2.05 -0.46
CA GLU A 51 4.07 1.52 -0.68
C GLU A 51 5.11 2.55 -0.25
N VAL A 52 6.04 2.10 0.58
CA VAL A 52 7.17 2.88 1.05
C VAL A 52 8.41 2.38 0.35
N LEU A 53 9.04 3.28 -0.41
CA LEU A 53 10.19 3.00 -1.27
C LEU A 53 11.39 3.79 -0.76
N ASP A 54 12.52 3.11 -0.54
CA ASP A 54 13.78 3.81 -0.30
C ASP A 54 14.17 4.60 -1.55
N LYS A 55 14.77 5.77 -1.36
CA LYS A 55 15.18 6.70 -2.42
C LYS A 55 14.06 7.20 -3.34
N PHE A 56 12.80 7.06 -2.94
CA PHE A 56 11.68 7.63 -3.68
C PHE A 56 11.87 9.15 -3.88
N PRO A 57 11.68 9.67 -5.11
CA PRO A 57 11.96 11.07 -5.42
C PRO A 57 10.99 12.04 -4.72
N GLY A 58 11.47 13.25 -4.46
CA GLY A 58 10.71 14.34 -3.85
C GLY A 58 11.35 14.86 -2.58
N SER A 59 10.73 15.87 -1.97
CA SER A 59 11.20 16.39 -0.68
C SER A 59 10.55 15.66 0.49
N ASP A 60 11.25 15.57 1.63
CA ASP A 60 10.77 14.86 2.83
C ASP A 60 9.42 15.37 3.35
N ASN A 61 9.08 16.63 3.10
CA ASN A 61 7.84 17.24 3.55
C ASN A 61 6.74 17.26 2.49
N GLU A 62 7.00 16.71 1.30
CA GLU A 62 6.03 16.63 0.23
C GLU A 62 4.86 15.71 0.61
N GLU A 63 3.76 15.83 -0.11
CA GLU A 63 2.62 14.90 0.02
C GLU A 63 2.98 13.55 -0.60
N LEU A 64 2.33 12.48 -0.12
CA LEU A 64 2.46 11.16 -0.74
C LEU A 64 1.92 11.22 -2.18
N LEU A 65 2.64 10.60 -3.11
CA LEU A 65 2.18 10.51 -4.48
C LEU A 65 1.01 9.53 -4.55
N ALA A 66 -0.20 10.05 -4.80
CA ALA A 66 -1.38 9.24 -5.00
C ALA A 66 -1.62 8.99 -6.50
N THR A 67 -1.74 7.72 -6.89
CA THR A 67 -2.08 7.31 -8.25
C THR A 67 -3.19 6.27 -8.24
N GLN A 68 -3.97 6.23 -9.32
CA GLN A 68 -5.09 5.31 -9.51
C GLN A 68 -4.95 4.61 -10.85
N PHE A 69 -5.06 3.30 -10.83
CA PHE A 69 -5.11 2.45 -12.02
C PHE A 69 -6.46 1.76 -12.07
N GLY A 70 -7.09 1.81 -13.25
CA GLY A 70 -8.31 1.06 -13.48
C GLY A 70 -8.08 -0.45 -13.54
N PRO A 71 -9.15 -1.23 -13.80
CA PRO A 71 -9.07 -2.69 -13.84
C PRO A 71 -8.06 -3.17 -14.87
N SER A 72 -7.24 -4.15 -14.50
CA SER A 72 -6.17 -4.67 -15.35
C SER A 72 -6.20 -6.19 -15.42
N ALA A 73 -6.40 -6.73 -16.63
CA ALA A 73 -6.36 -8.16 -16.89
C ALA A 73 -4.96 -8.76 -16.66
N ASN A 74 -3.90 -7.96 -16.90
CA ASN A 74 -2.51 -8.39 -16.71
C ASN A 74 -2.19 -8.64 -15.22
N LEU A 75 -2.68 -7.76 -14.35
CA LEU A 75 -2.55 -7.90 -12.90
C LEU A 75 -3.70 -8.69 -12.26
N ARG A 76 -4.75 -9.01 -13.04
CA ARG A 76 -5.97 -9.70 -12.59
C ARG A 76 -6.68 -9.00 -11.43
N ILE A 77 -6.61 -7.67 -11.40
CA ILE A 77 -7.27 -6.85 -10.40
C ILE A 77 -8.74 -6.70 -10.80
N VAL A 78 -9.63 -6.99 -9.85
CA VAL A 78 -11.05 -6.69 -9.96
C VAL A 78 -11.32 -5.44 -9.13
N GLY A 79 -11.71 -4.35 -9.80
CA GLY A 79 -11.83 -3.01 -9.21
C GLY A 79 -10.65 -2.11 -9.59
N ASP A 80 -10.55 -0.96 -8.93
CA ASP A 80 -9.45 -0.02 -9.12
C ASP A 80 -8.33 -0.29 -8.11
N LEU A 81 -7.09 -0.02 -8.52
CA LEU A 81 -5.92 -0.01 -7.66
C LEU A 81 -5.56 1.44 -7.33
N HIS A 82 -5.66 1.79 -6.06
CA HIS A 82 -5.19 3.05 -5.50
C HIS A 82 -3.84 2.81 -4.83
N LEU A 83 -2.79 3.45 -5.35
CA LEU A 83 -1.46 3.43 -4.73
C LEU A 83 -1.16 4.80 -4.14
N ALA A 84 -0.76 4.82 -2.89
CA ALA A 84 -0.03 5.93 -2.29
C ALA A 84 1.44 5.51 -2.20
N LEU A 85 2.34 6.35 -2.73
CA LEU A 85 3.77 6.10 -2.78
C LEU A 85 4.50 7.20 -2.02
N GLY A 86 5.57 6.84 -1.32
CA GLY A 86 6.45 7.82 -0.68
C GLY A 86 7.73 7.22 -0.15
N SER A 87 8.68 8.09 0.15
CA SER A 87 9.87 7.74 0.91
C SER A 87 9.51 7.54 2.39
N PRO A 88 10.36 6.85 3.18
CA PRO A 88 10.20 6.77 4.62
C PRO A 88 9.96 8.15 5.27
N ALA A 89 10.76 9.16 4.93
CA ALA A 89 10.64 10.50 5.49
C ALA A 89 9.30 11.16 5.13
N GLN A 90 8.82 10.99 3.90
CA GLN A 90 7.50 11.49 3.48
C GLN A 90 6.36 10.83 4.24
N VAL A 91 6.45 9.53 4.51
CA VAL A 91 5.44 8.81 5.30
C VAL A 91 5.44 9.29 6.75
N GLN A 92 6.61 9.50 7.35
CA GLN A 92 6.72 10.08 8.71
C GLN A 92 6.12 11.50 8.76
N ALA A 93 6.40 12.32 7.75
CA ALA A 93 5.83 13.66 7.63
C ALA A 93 4.29 13.60 7.48
N ALA A 94 3.78 12.71 6.64
CA ALA A 94 2.36 12.46 6.46
C ALA A 94 1.67 11.99 7.76
N ALA A 95 2.35 11.16 8.55
CA ALA A 95 1.84 10.72 9.86
C ALA A 95 1.73 11.88 10.85
N LYS A 96 2.74 12.76 10.91
CA LYS A 96 2.72 13.98 11.73
C LYS A 96 1.59 14.94 11.33
N ARG A 97 1.36 15.11 10.02
CA ARG A 97 0.26 15.93 9.49
C ARG A 97 -1.12 15.26 9.62
N ARG A 98 -1.16 13.95 9.87
CA ARG A 98 -2.36 13.11 9.89
C ARG A 98 -3.10 13.16 8.55
N ASP A 99 -2.34 12.94 7.48
CA ASP A 99 -2.88 12.86 6.12
C ASP A 99 -3.92 11.72 6.01
N SER A 100 -4.83 11.82 5.05
CA SER A 100 -5.97 10.90 4.92
C SER A 100 -5.56 9.43 4.74
N VAL A 101 -4.50 9.18 3.96
CA VAL A 101 -3.94 7.84 3.76
C VAL A 101 -3.45 7.25 5.07
N VAL A 102 -2.70 8.02 5.87
CA VAL A 102 -2.18 7.54 7.16
C VAL A 102 -3.32 7.28 8.15
N LYS A 103 -4.36 8.13 8.15
CA LYS A 103 -5.57 7.88 8.94
C LYS A 103 -6.24 6.56 8.56
N ALA A 104 -6.40 6.29 7.26
CA ALA A 104 -7.00 5.05 6.80
C ALA A 104 -6.15 3.82 7.21
N VAL A 105 -4.83 3.89 6.99
CA VAL A 105 -3.88 2.87 7.43
C VAL A 105 -3.98 2.59 8.94
N SER A 106 -4.12 3.62 9.77
CA SER A 106 -4.23 3.43 11.23
C SER A 106 -5.54 2.77 11.70
N ILE A 107 -6.56 2.68 10.83
CA ILE A 107 -7.87 2.09 11.17
C ILE A 107 -7.88 0.59 10.88
N ASP A 108 -7.44 0.17 9.69
CA ASP A 108 -7.54 -1.22 9.23
C ASP A 108 -6.32 -1.70 8.42
N GLY A 109 -5.18 -1.01 8.53
CA GLY A 109 -3.97 -1.35 7.81
C GLY A 109 -3.39 -2.72 8.18
N GLU A 110 -3.01 -3.49 7.16
CA GLU A 110 -2.31 -4.77 7.29
C GLU A 110 -1.00 -4.71 6.50
N VAL A 111 0.12 -5.05 7.14
CA VAL A 111 1.42 -5.15 6.49
C VAL A 111 1.42 -6.37 5.56
N VAL A 112 1.55 -6.13 4.25
CA VAL A 112 1.63 -7.19 3.24
C VAL A 112 3.08 -7.52 2.88
N PHE A 113 4.00 -6.60 3.13
CA PHE A 113 5.44 -6.80 2.98
C PHE A 113 6.23 -5.83 3.84
N GLU A 114 7.39 -6.27 4.32
CA GLU A 114 8.43 -5.47 4.95
C GLU A 114 9.80 -6.07 4.63
N ASP A 115 10.83 -5.24 4.57
CA ASP A 115 12.20 -5.65 4.27
C ASP A 115 13.00 -6.13 5.50
N GLY A 116 12.43 -6.01 6.70
CA GLY A 116 13.04 -6.37 7.97
C GLY A 116 14.05 -5.36 8.51
N SER A 117 14.11 -4.16 7.92
CA SER A 117 14.95 -3.06 8.40
C SER A 117 14.38 -2.41 9.67
N GLU A 118 15.24 -1.78 10.48
CA GLU A 118 14.80 -0.96 11.62
C GLU A 118 13.90 0.20 11.18
N GLN A 119 14.11 0.69 9.96
CA GLN A 119 13.29 1.75 9.37
C GLN A 119 11.84 1.27 9.12
N ALA A 120 11.65 0.05 8.61
CA ALA A 120 10.32 -0.52 8.48
C ALA A 120 9.62 -0.67 9.85
N ASP A 121 10.37 -1.08 10.88
CA ASP A 121 9.85 -1.18 12.25
C ASP A 121 9.47 0.18 12.87
N GLU A 122 10.24 1.24 12.59
CA GLU A 122 9.91 2.60 13.02
C GLU A 122 8.65 3.10 12.32
N LEU A 123 8.57 2.95 11.00
CA LEU A 123 7.40 3.35 10.20
C LEU A 123 6.12 2.67 10.68
N LYS A 124 6.14 1.36 10.92
CA LYS A 124 4.97 0.64 11.45
C LYS A 124 4.51 1.20 12.79
N ARG A 125 5.43 1.57 13.69
CA ARG A 125 5.09 2.20 14.98
C ARG A 125 4.45 3.57 14.78
N GLU A 126 4.98 4.39 13.89
CA GLU A 126 4.41 5.71 13.57
C GLU A 126 3.02 5.62 12.94
N LEU A 127 2.77 4.56 12.16
CA LEU A 127 1.49 4.29 11.52
C LEU A 127 0.49 3.58 12.45
N GLY A 128 0.89 3.20 13.67
CA GLY A 128 0.03 2.54 14.66
C GLY A 128 -0.24 1.06 14.37
N LEU A 129 0.67 0.38 13.68
CA LEU A 129 0.55 -1.02 13.25
C LEU A 129 1.28 -2.02 14.16
N LEU A 130 1.86 -1.56 15.28
CA LEU A 130 2.59 -2.34 16.29
C LEU A 130 2.14 -2.01 17.71
#